data_AF-A0A952T260-F1
#
_entry.id   AF-A0A952T260-F1
#
_cell.length_a   1.000
_cell.length_b   1.000
_cell.length_c   1.000
_cell.angle_alpha   90.00
_cell.angle_beta   90.00
_cell.angle_gamma   90.00
#
_symmetry.space_group_name_H-M   'P 1'
#
loop_
_entity.id
_entity.type
_entity.pdbx_description
1 polymer ?
#
loop_
_entity_poly.entity_id
_entity_poly.type
_entity_poly.pdbx_seq_one_letter_code
_entity_poly.pdbx_strand_id
1 'polypeptide(L)'
;MNHRNDQLLLSATALFVLLASCSPGPQAGGGIGGTGQIASIASGPITGFGSIFVSGAEYDTTHTSMMIDGKPGSQSDLQKGMIVRVDATLTERSGTKDLPLRAANTVLYEDTLEGFVQSVAADGSHLVVLGQTVTVTSATRIDTSIPGGSVLNLVPGRDLVEISGFVMGDGVIRATLISL
;
A
#
# COMPACT_ATOMS: atom_id res chain seq x y z
N MET A 1 76.60 13.53 -18.54
CA MET A 1 77.55 13.14 -17.47
C MET A 1 76.73 13.05 -16.19
N ASN A 2 76.05 11.94 -15.90
CA ASN A 2 76.55 10.68 -15.33
C ASN A 2 77.50 10.85 -14.14
N HIS A 3 76.99 10.59 -12.93
CA HIS A 3 77.57 9.76 -11.84
C HIS A 3 76.55 9.78 -10.69
N ARG A 4 75.70 8.74 -10.49
CA ARG A 4 75.94 7.47 -9.78
C ARG A 4 76.65 7.64 -8.42
N ASN A 5 75.97 7.17 -7.37
CA ASN A 5 76.50 6.32 -6.28
C ASN A 5 77.35 7.03 -5.21
N ASP A 6 77.25 6.82 -3.88
CA ASP A 6 76.90 5.64 -3.09
C ASP A 6 76.36 5.98 -1.67
N GLN A 7 75.36 5.19 -1.26
CA GLN A 7 75.06 4.54 0.04
C GLN A 7 75.78 4.97 1.33
N LEU A 8 75.04 5.06 2.45
CA LEU A 8 75.02 4.05 3.54
C LEU A 8 74.37 4.60 4.84
N LEU A 9 73.42 3.82 5.38
CA LEU A 9 73.15 3.52 6.80
C LEU A 9 73.03 4.66 7.82
N LEU A 10 71.84 4.82 8.45
CA LEU A 10 71.70 4.76 9.91
C LEU A 10 70.23 4.68 10.37
N SER A 11 69.87 3.50 10.88
CA SER A 11 68.93 3.19 11.97
C SER A 11 67.90 4.25 12.42
N ALA A 12 66.61 3.98 12.21
CA ALA A 12 65.53 4.59 13.00
C ALA A 12 64.71 3.49 13.68
N THR A 13 64.89 3.37 14.99
CA THR A 13 64.28 2.44 15.92
C THR A 13 62.79 2.71 16.03
N ALA A 14 61.95 1.75 15.62
CA ALA A 14 60.50 1.83 15.80
C ALA A 14 60.12 1.45 17.24
N LEU A 15 59.66 2.43 18.03
CA LEU A 15 59.14 2.23 19.37
C LEU A 15 57.62 1.97 19.29
N PHE A 16 57.23 0.70 19.35
CA PHE A 16 55.82 0.28 19.44
C PHE A 16 55.36 0.35 20.90
N VAL A 17 54.54 1.36 21.23
CA VAL A 17 53.82 1.44 22.51
C VAL A 17 52.48 0.73 22.34
N LEU A 18 52.32 -0.44 22.97
CA LEU A 18 51.07 -1.18 23.03
C LEU A 18 50.21 -0.59 24.16
N LEU A 19 49.25 0.27 23.81
CA LEU A 19 48.17 0.65 24.71
C LEU A 19 47.14 -0.49 24.73
N ALA A 20 47.12 -1.27 25.81
CA ALA A 20 46.05 -2.21 26.09
C ALA A 20 44.81 -1.42 26.57
N SER A 21 43.92 -1.05 25.65
CA SER A 21 42.59 -0.56 26.02
C SER A 21 41.72 -1.74 26.43
N CYS A 22 41.58 -1.97 27.74
CA CYS A 22 40.48 -2.78 28.26
C CYS A 22 39.23 -1.90 28.29
N SER A 23 38.57 -1.78 27.14
CA SER A 23 37.22 -1.22 27.06
C SER A 23 36.26 -2.33 27.49
N PRO A 24 35.43 -2.17 28.55
CA PRO A 24 34.32 -3.07 28.74
C PRO A 24 33.43 -2.96 27.50
N GLY A 25 33.40 -4.04 26.71
CA GLY A 25 32.57 -4.09 25.51
C GLY A 25 31.11 -3.80 25.87
N PRO A 26 30.33 -3.16 24.97
CA PRO A 26 28.92 -2.94 25.24
C PRO A 26 28.24 -4.29 25.50
N GLN A 27 27.86 -4.50 26.77
CA GLN A 27 26.88 -5.51 27.12
C GLN A 27 25.58 -5.08 26.45
N ALA A 28 25.18 -5.80 25.41
CA ALA A 28 23.85 -5.70 24.83
C ALA A 28 22.86 -6.18 25.90
N GLY A 29 22.43 -5.24 26.74
CA GLY A 29 21.39 -5.43 27.72
C GLY A 29 20.04 -5.65 27.03
N GLY A 30 19.33 -6.67 27.51
CA GLY A 30 17.87 -6.76 27.53
C GLY A 30 17.13 -6.36 26.27
N GLY A 31 16.89 -7.34 25.38
CA GLY A 31 15.73 -7.24 24.51
C GLY A 31 14.48 -7.21 25.39
N ILE A 32 13.73 -6.11 25.38
CA ILE A 32 12.34 -6.15 25.78
C ILE A 32 11.67 -7.19 24.87
N GLY A 33 11.12 -8.26 25.45
CA GLY A 33 10.33 -9.20 24.69
C GLY A 33 9.13 -8.45 24.12
N GLY A 34 9.24 -7.98 22.88
CA GLY A 34 8.09 -7.44 22.16
C GLY A 34 7.01 -8.52 22.13
N THR A 35 5.75 -8.13 22.30
CA THR A 35 4.59 -9.05 22.28
C THR A 35 4.37 -9.73 20.92
N GLY A 36 5.32 -9.57 19.97
CA GLY A 36 5.18 -9.98 18.58
C GLY A 36 4.18 -9.13 17.80
N GLN A 37 3.73 -7.99 18.36
CA GLN A 37 2.74 -7.13 17.73
C GLN A 37 3.38 -5.91 17.05
N ILE A 38 2.97 -5.64 15.82
CA ILE A 38 3.49 -4.54 15.00
C ILE A 38 2.31 -3.81 14.36
N ALA A 39 2.27 -2.49 14.48
CA ALA A 39 1.30 -1.66 13.76
C ALA A 39 1.62 -1.67 12.26
N SER A 40 0.60 -1.82 11.42
CA SER A 40 0.73 -1.89 9.97
C SER A 40 -0.37 -1.07 9.31
N ILE A 41 -0.02 -0.45 8.18
CA ILE A 41 -0.98 0.23 7.31
C ILE A 41 -0.85 -0.42 5.94
N ALA A 42 -1.99 -0.78 5.35
CA ALA A 42 -2.07 -1.28 3.99
C ALA A 42 -3.11 -0.50 3.20
N SER A 43 -2.94 -0.45 1.88
CA SER A 43 -3.96 0.07 0.99
C SER A 43 -4.02 -0.73 -0.30
N GLY A 44 -5.24 -0.91 -0.82
CA GLY A 44 -5.46 -1.63 -2.06
C GLY A 44 -6.91 -2.05 -2.26
N PRO A 45 -7.22 -2.72 -3.39
CA PRO A 45 -8.55 -3.17 -3.69
C PRO A 45 -9.01 -4.27 -2.74
N ILE A 46 -10.28 -4.22 -2.34
CA ILE A 46 -10.96 -5.36 -1.75
C ILE A 46 -11.12 -6.45 -2.82
N THR A 47 -10.65 -7.65 -2.48
CA THR A 47 -10.66 -8.84 -3.33
C THR A 47 -11.61 -9.93 -2.83
N GLY A 48 -12.08 -9.84 -1.57
CA GLY A 48 -12.95 -10.85 -0.95
C GLY A 48 -13.53 -10.40 0.41
N PHE A 49 -14.50 -11.18 0.90
CA PHE A 49 -15.26 -10.97 2.15
C PHE A 49 -15.31 -12.22 3.04
N GLY A 50 -15.84 -12.08 4.26
CA GLY A 50 -15.74 -13.03 5.38
C GLY A 50 -14.98 -12.32 6.49
N SER A 51 -13.65 -12.35 6.39
CA SER A 51 -12.76 -11.24 6.69
C SER A 51 -12.70 -10.29 5.48
N ILE A 52 -12.04 -9.13 5.53
CA ILE A 52 -11.73 -8.42 4.27
C ILE A 52 -10.40 -8.90 3.71
N PHE A 53 -10.34 -9.07 2.39
CA PHE A 53 -9.11 -9.40 1.68
C PHE A 53 -8.65 -8.21 0.87
N VAL A 54 -7.56 -7.55 1.26
CA VAL A 54 -7.04 -6.36 0.58
C VAL A 54 -5.78 -6.74 -0.19
N SER A 55 -5.80 -6.58 -1.51
CA SER A 55 -4.72 -7.05 -2.40
C SER A 55 -4.35 -8.52 -2.17
N GLY A 56 -5.33 -9.36 -1.80
CA GLY A 56 -5.15 -10.79 -1.48
C GLY A 56 -4.69 -11.11 -0.05
N ALA A 57 -4.34 -10.11 0.75
CA ALA A 57 -4.02 -10.29 2.17
C ALA A 57 -5.30 -10.28 3.01
N GLU A 58 -5.53 -11.31 3.81
CA GLU A 58 -6.64 -11.36 4.77
C GLU A 58 -6.39 -10.43 5.97
N TYR A 59 -7.44 -9.71 6.38
CA TYR A 59 -7.53 -8.91 7.60
C TYR A 59 -8.82 -9.25 8.35
N ASP A 60 -8.69 -9.77 9.56
CA ASP A 60 -9.82 -10.06 10.45
C ASP A 60 -10.54 -8.75 10.82
N THR A 61 -11.84 -8.69 10.56
CA THR A 61 -12.69 -7.51 10.77
C THR A 61 -13.61 -7.58 11.99
N THR A 62 -13.44 -8.58 12.86
CA THR A 62 -14.34 -8.85 14.00
C THR A 62 -14.50 -7.67 14.96
N HIS A 63 -13.45 -6.87 15.13
CA HIS A 63 -13.41 -5.71 16.04
C HIS A 63 -12.95 -4.43 15.34
N THR A 64 -13.39 -4.24 14.10
CA THR A 64 -12.96 -3.13 13.25
C THR A 64 -13.95 -1.97 13.24
N SER A 65 -13.43 -0.75 13.33
CA SER A 65 -14.19 0.46 12.98
C SER A 65 -14.13 0.69 11.47
N MET A 66 -15.27 0.89 10.83
CA MET A 66 -15.32 1.16 9.39
C MET A 66 -15.83 2.58 9.14
N MET A 67 -15.10 3.31 8.29
CA MET A 67 -15.44 4.65 7.84
C MET A 67 -15.56 4.65 6.31
N ILE A 68 -16.71 5.09 5.83
CA ILE A 68 -17.09 5.14 4.41
C ILE A 68 -17.45 6.59 4.13
N ASP A 69 -16.66 7.27 3.31
CA ASP A 69 -16.83 8.68 2.93
C ASP A 69 -16.97 9.61 4.16
N GLY A 70 -16.02 9.46 5.08
CA GLY A 70 -15.99 10.19 6.35
C GLY A 70 -17.11 9.87 7.34
N LYS A 71 -17.96 8.87 7.10
CA LYS A 71 -19.08 8.49 7.98
C LYS A 71 -18.92 7.07 8.53
N PRO A 72 -19.43 6.78 9.74
CA PRO A 72 -19.45 5.41 10.24
C PRO A 72 -20.25 4.52 9.29
N GLY A 73 -19.67 3.38 8.92
CA GLY A 73 -20.29 2.40 8.04
C GLY A 73 -20.01 0.97 8.49
N SER A 74 -20.20 0.04 7.57
CA SER A 74 -20.15 -1.40 7.82
C SER A 74 -19.61 -2.18 6.63
N GLN A 75 -19.36 -3.48 6.81
CA GLN A 75 -18.84 -4.32 5.73
C GLN A 75 -19.82 -4.48 4.57
N SER A 76 -21.13 -4.29 4.79
CA SER A 76 -22.13 -4.33 3.71
C SER A 76 -22.09 -3.12 2.79
N ASP A 77 -21.48 -2.02 3.23
CA ASP A 77 -21.29 -0.81 2.42
C ASP A 77 -20.05 -0.95 1.51
N LEU A 78 -19.21 -1.95 1.76
CA LEU A 78 -18.02 -2.22 0.99
C LEU A 78 -18.30 -3.16 -0.19
N GLN A 79 -17.56 -2.95 -1.28
CA GLN A 79 -17.63 -3.78 -2.47
C GLN A 79 -16.23 -4.23 -2.92
N LYS A 80 -16.17 -5.39 -3.59
CA LYS A 80 -14.93 -5.82 -4.25
C LYS A 80 -14.56 -4.79 -5.31
N GLY A 81 -13.27 -4.44 -5.36
CA GLY A 81 -12.74 -3.39 -6.23
C GLY A 81 -12.60 -2.03 -5.55
N MET A 82 -13.28 -1.76 -4.43
CA MET A 82 -13.05 -0.55 -3.64
C MET A 82 -11.61 -0.50 -3.13
N ILE A 83 -10.93 0.65 -3.31
CA ILE A 83 -9.60 0.87 -2.73
C ILE A 83 -9.79 1.32 -1.29
N VAL A 84 -9.38 0.49 -0.35
CA VAL A 84 -9.45 0.83 1.08
C VAL A 84 -8.07 1.07 1.65
N ARG A 85 -8.03 1.80 2.76
CA ARG A 85 -6.91 1.80 3.69
C ARG A 85 -7.29 0.95 4.91
N VAL A 86 -6.37 0.09 5.34
CA VAL A 86 -6.53 -0.72 6.54
C VAL A 86 -5.40 -0.39 7.51
N ASP A 87 -5.78 0.13 8.68
CA ASP A 87 -4.88 0.24 9.82
C ASP A 87 -5.04 -1.04 10.65
N ALA A 88 -3.97 -1.81 10.78
CA ALA A 88 -3.99 -3.16 11.33
C ALA A 88 -2.91 -3.38 12.39
N THR A 89 -3.13 -4.42 13.20
CA THR A 89 -2.12 -4.98 14.10
C THR A 89 -1.70 -6.34 13.55
N LEU A 90 -0.41 -6.48 13.24
CA LEU A 90 0.20 -7.75 12.86
C LEU A 90 0.68 -8.46 14.11
N THR A 91 0.39 -9.75 14.24
CA THR A 91 0.91 -10.60 15.32
C THR A 91 1.71 -11.76 14.74
N GLU A 92 2.99 -11.79 15.04
CA GLU A 92 3.89 -12.88 14.68
C GLU A 92 3.51 -14.18 15.40
N ARG A 93 3.49 -15.31 14.69
CA ARG A 93 3.33 -16.63 15.30
C ARG A 93 4.70 -17.23 15.62
N SER A 94 5.18 -16.96 16.84
CA SER A 94 6.47 -17.48 17.34
C SER A 94 6.62 -18.99 17.12
N GLY A 95 7.78 -19.38 16.59
CA GLY A 95 8.12 -20.79 16.35
C GLY A 95 7.49 -21.43 15.10
N THR A 96 6.78 -20.66 14.26
CA THR A 96 6.21 -21.13 12.98
C THR A 96 6.82 -20.39 11.79
N LYS A 97 6.63 -20.91 10.57
CA LYS A 97 6.95 -20.22 9.30
C LYS A 97 5.71 -19.58 8.65
N ASP A 98 4.62 -19.50 9.40
CA ASP A 98 3.34 -19.03 8.87
C ASP A 98 3.35 -17.51 8.71
N LEU A 99 2.47 -17.00 7.84
CA LEU A 99 2.26 -15.56 7.73
C LEU A 99 1.69 -14.98 9.04
N PRO A 100 2.04 -13.72 9.40
CA PRO A 100 1.50 -13.05 10.57
C PRO A 100 -0.03 -12.98 10.52
N LEU A 101 -0.66 -13.08 11.69
CA LEU A 101 -2.08 -12.73 11.83
C LEU A 101 -2.26 -11.24 11.62
N ARG A 102 -3.34 -10.83 10.93
CA ARG A 102 -3.67 -9.42 10.71
C ARG A 102 -5.05 -9.13 11.29
N ALA A 103 -5.11 -8.35 12.36
CA ALA A 103 -6.35 -7.81 12.88
C ALA A 103 -6.54 -6.38 12.36
N ALA A 104 -7.62 -6.10 11.64
CA ALA A 104 -7.95 -4.73 11.24
C ALA A 104 -8.51 -3.96 12.44
N ASN A 105 -7.90 -2.81 12.73
CA ASN A 105 -8.40 -1.88 13.74
C ASN A 105 -9.39 -0.89 13.10
N THR A 106 -8.99 -0.34 11.95
CA THR A 106 -9.80 0.61 11.17
C THR A 106 -9.72 0.28 9.68
N VAL A 107 -10.86 0.37 8.99
CA VAL A 107 -10.95 0.34 7.53
C VAL A 107 -11.54 1.66 7.08
N LEU A 108 -10.85 2.34 6.17
CA LEU A 108 -11.30 3.58 5.56
C LEU A 108 -11.51 3.36 4.07
N TYR A 109 -12.67 3.77 3.58
CA TYR A 109 -12.99 3.89 2.18
C TYR A 109 -13.38 5.34 1.88
N GLU A 110 -12.82 5.85 0.79
CA GLU A 110 -13.22 7.09 0.15
C GLU A 110 -13.16 6.79 -1.35
N ASP A 111 -14.12 7.30 -2.12
CA ASP A 111 -14.04 7.27 -3.56
C ASP A 111 -12.76 8.00 -4.04
N THR A 112 -12.19 7.52 -5.15
CA THR A 112 -11.06 8.22 -5.79
C THR A 112 -11.55 9.42 -6.58
N LEU A 113 -12.76 9.33 -7.13
CA LEU A 113 -13.40 10.37 -7.91
C LEU A 113 -14.91 10.13 -7.98
N GLU A 114 -15.69 11.11 -7.56
CA GLU A 114 -17.14 11.15 -7.76
C GLU A 114 -17.52 12.32 -8.69
N GLY A 115 -18.40 12.07 -9.66
CA GLY A 115 -18.94 13.15 -10.49
C GLY A 115 -19.72 12.70 -11.70
N PHE A 116 -20.32 13.66 -12.41
CA PHE A 116 -21.06 13.37 -13.63
C PHE A 116 -20.12 12.95 -14.76
N VAL A 117 -20.52 11.90 -15.48
CA VAL A 117 -19.84 11.46 -16.69
C VAL A 117 -19.90 12.56 -17.74
N GLN A 118 -18.76 12.90 -18.34
CA GLN A 118 -18.64 13.92 -19.40
C GLN A 118 -18.53 13.28 -20.78
N SER A 119 -17.86 12.12 -20.87
CA SER A 119 -17.79 11.32 -22.09
C SER A 119 -17.41 9.87 -21.77
N VAL A 120 -17.76 8.96 -22.66
CA VAL A 120 -17.32 7.56 -22.66
C VAL A 120 -16.75 7.26 -24.04
N ALA A 121 -15.58 6.63 -24.08
CA ALA A 121 -14.98 6.19 -25.34
C ALA A 121 -15.88 5.16 -26.04
N ALA A 122 -15.92 5.18 -27.38
CA ALA A 122 -16.77 4.28 -28.15
C ALA A 122 -16.46 2.78 -27.94
N ASP A 123 -15.23 2.46 -27.55
CA ASP A 123 -14.78 1.11 -27.21
C ASP A 123 -14.91 0.79 -25.71
N GLY A 124 -15.36 1.74 -24.89
CA GLY A 124 -15.50 1.60 -23.44
C GLY A 124 -14.18 1.56 -22.67
N SER A 125 -13.04 1.84 -23.31
CA SER A 125 -11.71 1.73 -22.68
C SER A 125 -11.40 2.88 -21.71
N HIS A 126 -12.11 4.00 -21.82
CA HIS A 126 -11.97 5.13 -20.91
C HIS A 126 -13.24 5.98 -20.86
N LEU A 127 -13.38 6.73 -19.77
CA LEU A 127 -14.40 7.76 -19.58
C LEU A 127 -13.75 9.02 -18.98
N VAL A 128 -14.43 10.14 -19.11
CA VAL A 128 -14.00 11.42 -18.50
C VAL A 128 -15.04 11.83 -17.47
N VAL A 129 -14.60 12.13 -16.25
CA VAL A 129 -15.42 12.58 -15.12
C VAL A 129 -14.70 13.76 -14.47
N LEU A 130 -15.36 14.91 -14.28
CA LEU A 130 -14.74 16.15 -13.78
C LEU A 130 -13.41 16.56 -14.49
N GLY A 131 -13.27 16.28 -15.79
CA GLY A 131 -12.05 16.53 -16.56
C GLY A 131 -10.93 15.50 -16.35
N GLN A 132 -11.13 14.55 -15.43
CA GLN A 132 -10.21 13.46 -15.15
C GLN A 132 -10.46 12.30 -16.10
N THR A 133 -9.40 11.83 -16.78
CA THR A 133 -9.48 10.60 -17.58
C THR A 133 -9.40 9.39 -16.66
N VAL A 134 -10.32 8.45 -16.85
CA VAL A 134 -10.42 7.19 -16.14
C VAL A 134 -10.27 6.04 -17.14
N THR A 135 -9.26 5.20 -16.98
CA THR A 135 -9.05 3.99 -17.78
C THR A 135 -9.84 2.82 -17.21
N VAL A 136 -10.56 2.15 -18.09
CA VAL A 136 -11.29 0.90 -17.83
C VAL A 136 -10.50 -0.24 -18.45
N THR A 137 -10.24 -1.28 -17.66
CA THR A 137 -9.52 -2.48 -18.08
C THR A 137 -10.38 -3.71 -17.85
N SER A 138 -9.94 -4.88 -18.32
CA SER A 138 -10.60 -6.15 -17.99
C SER A 138 -10.60 -6.48 -16.49
N ALA A 139 -9.76 -5.82 -15.68
CA ALA A 139 -9.74 -5.96 -14.23
C ALA A 139 -10.67 -4.98 -13.51
N THR A 140 -11.18 -3.95 -14.20
CA THR A 140 -12.12 -2.98 -13.64
C THR A 140 -13.47 -3.63 -13.43
N ARG A 141 -13.99 -3.55 -12.21
CA ARG A 141 -15.32 -4.04 -11.89
C ARG A 141 -16.34 -2.96 -12.23
N ILE A 142 -17.37 -3.32 -12.96
CA ILE A 142 -18.52 -2.45 -13.19
C ILE A 142 -19.64 -2.94 -12.29
N ASP A 143 -20.10 -2.08 -11.39
CA ASP A 143 -21.13 -2.42 -10.43
C ASP A 143 -22.48 -2.66 -11.12
N THR A 144 -23.33 -3.45 -10.47
CA THR A 144 -24.67 -3.78 -10.97
C THR A 144 -25.64 -2.60 -11.02
N SER A 145 -25.32 -1.50 -10.33
CA SER A 145 -26.00 -0.21 -10.49
C SER A 145 -25.93 0.32 -11.92
N ILE A 146 -24.87 0.00 -12.66
CA ILE A 146 -24.73 0.38 -14.07
C ILE A 146 -25.39 -0.71 -14.94
N PRO A 147 -26.47 -0.39 -15.68
CA PRO A 147 -27.19 -1.37 -16.47
C PRO A 147 -26.27 -2.15 -17.41
N GLY A 148 -26.45 -3.47 -17.49
CA GLY A 148 -25.66 -4.33 -18.37
C GLY A 148 -24.18 -4.49 -18.00
N GLY A 149 -23.72 -3.95 -16.86
CA GLY A 149 -22.35 -4.10 -16.39
C GLY A 149 -21.31 -3.52 -17.35
N SER A 150 -21.66 -2.46 -18.07
CA SER A 150 -20.81 -1.82 -19.07
C SER A 150 -20.87 -0.31 -18.96
N VAL A 151 -19.70 0.33 -18.95
CA VAL A 151 -19.59 1.80 -18.98
C VAL A 151 -20.20 2.42 -20.24
N LEU A 152 -20.37 1.64 -21.31
CA LEU A 152 -21.05 2.11 -22.53
C LEU A 152 -22.53 2.45 -22.31
N ASN A 153 -23.12 1.97 -21.21
CA ASN A 153 -24.51 2.27 -20.85
C ASN A 153 -24.63 3.52 -19.95
N LEU A 154 -23.51 4.16 -19.59
CA LEU A 154 -23.50 5.45 -18.91
C LEU A 154 -23.89 6.56 -19.90
N VAL A 155 -24.68 7.51 -19.41
CA VAL A 155 -25.17 8.65 -20.18
C VAL A 155 -24.45 9.92 -19.70
N PRO A 156 -23.59 10.51 -20.56
CA PRO A 156 -22.93 11.77 -20.26
C PRO A 156 -23.91 12.89 -19.87
N GLY A 157 -23.55 13.66 -18.85
CA GLY A 157 -24.34 14.77 -18.32
C GLY A 157 -25.54 14.35 -17.45
N ARG A 158 -25.79 13.05 -17.30
CA ARG A 158 -26.89 12.53 -16.47
C ARG A 158 -26.40 11.64 -15.34
N ASP A 159 -25.54 10.67 -15.66
CA ASP A 159 -25.13 9.66 -14.69
C ASP A 159 -23.99 10.22 -13.82
N LEU A 160 -24.25 10.31 -12.52
CA LEU A 160 -23.25 10.52 -11.47
C LEU A 160 -22.58 9.17 -11.24
N VAL A 161 -21.24 9.14 -11.17
CA VAL A 161 -20.49 7.91 -10.92
C VAL A 161 -19.51 8.10 -9.77
N GLU A 162 -19.33 7.04 -9.01
CA GLU A 162 -18.23 6.88 -8.04
C GLU A 162 -17.17 5.96 -8.65
N ILE A 163 -15.90 6.38 -8.57
CA ILE A 163 -14.76 5.65 -9.11
C ILE A 163 -13.82 5.30 -7.97
N SER A 164 -13.55 4.00 -7.79
CA SER A 164 -12.36 3.55 -7.06
C SER A 164 -11.24 3.24 -8.05
N GLY A 165 -10.02 3.69 -7.78
CA GLY A 165 -8.88 3.35 -8.62
C GLY A 165 -7.55 3.90 -8.12
N PHE A 166 -6.53 3.68 -8.93
CA PHE A 166 -5.20 4.22 -8.68
C PHE A 166 -4.96 5.43 -9.58
N VAL A 167 -4.64 6.57 -8.97
CA VAL A 167 -4.10 7.72 -9.71
C VAL A 167 -2.68 7.40 -10.15
N MET A 168 -2.43 7.46 -11.44
CA MET A 168 -1.14 7.14 -12.07
C MET A 168 -0.24 8.38 -12.16
N GLY A 169 1.04 8.18 -12.48
CA GLY A 169 2.02 9.27 -12.54
C GLY A 169 1.75 10.32 -13.63
N ASP A 170 0.91 9.99 -14.61
CA ASP A 170 0.41 10.89 -15.66
C ASP A 170 -0.92 11.58 -15.28
N GLY A 171 -1.40 11.33 -14.05
CA GLY A 171 -2.66 11.84 -13.54
C GLY A 171 -3.87 11.00 -13.94
N VAL A 172 -3.77 10.01 -14.83
CA VAL A 172 -4.91 9.16 -15.24
C VAL A 172 -5.31 8.23 -14.09
N ILE A 173 -6.61 8.01 -13.89
CA ILE A 173 -7.09 7.03 -12.90
C ILE A 173 -7.24 5.68 -13.60
N ARG A 174 -6.54 4.65 -13.12
CA ARG A 174 -6.84 3.27 -13.50
C ARG A 174 -7.89 2.72 -12.54
N ALA A 175 -9.13 2.57 -13.01
CA ALA A 175 -10.25 2.16 -12.18
C ALA A 175 -10.18 0.67 -11.78
N THR A 176 -10.55 0.39 -10.53
CA THR A 176 -10.78 -0.95 -9.99
C THR A 176 -12.26 -1.24 -9.77
N LEU A 177 -13.07 -0.22 -9.51
CA LEU A 177 -14.53 -0.27 -9.43
C LEU A 177 -15.14 1.02 -10.00
N ILE A 178 -16.27 0.89 -10.70
CA ILE A 178 -17.13 1.99 -11.17
C ILE A 178 -18.57 1.65 -10.78
N SER A 179 -19.24 2.57 -10.09
CA SER A 179 -20.66 2.50 -9.68
C SER A 179 -21.39 3.81 -10.01
N LEU A 180 -22.73 3.78 -9.93
CA LEU A 180 -23.58 4.98 -9.91
C LEU A 180 -23.78 5.51 -8.50
#